data_AF-A0A0E2N4E5-F1
#
_entry.id   AF-A0A0E2N4E5-F1
#
_cell.length_a   1.000
_cell.length_b   1.000
_cell.length_c   1.000
_cell.angle_alpha   90.00
_cell.angle_beta   90.00
_cell.angle_gamma   90.00
#
_symmetry.space_group_name_H-M   'P 1'
#
loop_
_entity.id
_entity.type
_entity.pdbx_description
1 polymer ?
#
loop_
_entity_poly.entity_id
_entity_poly.type
_entity_poly.pdbx_seq_one_letter_code
_entity_poly.pdbx_strand_id
1 'polypeptide(L)'
;MFFKPPVPATEYDVDTDCYSWDWGGLHLVQTHRFAGDTGHGAVSSLPWLKQDLATYAADGRPVILFQHYGWDTFSVERWDPAKRTYDDDGAGAPHWWSEADRQAMLAALKGYNVIAIFHGHQHEVPLIYKSDGLDLFKPKAAYMGGFALVRVTGDGMDVVLGEAAGDRGGVKFTSAFSKSLSL
;
A
#
# COMPACT_ATOMS: atom_id res chain seq x y z
N MET A 1 -9.66 -6.67 24.52
CA MET A 1 -8.93 -5.44 24.88
C MET A 1 -9.27 -4.41 23.84
N PHE A 2 -9.70 -3.20 24.21
CA PHE A 2 -9.78 -2.09 23.26
C PHE A 2 -8.42 -1.41 23.24
N PHE A 3 -7.70 -1.53 22.14
CA PHE A 3 -6.44 -0.81 21.95
C PHE A 3 -6.78 0.66 21.70
N LYS A 4 -6.39 1.55 22.62
CA LYS A 4 -6.50 2.99 22.39
C LYS A 4 -5.13 3.46 21.89
N PRO A 5 -4.98 3.81 20.60
CA PRO A 5 -3.68 4.19 20.06
C PRO A 5 -3.15 5.44 20.79
N PRO A 6 -1.84 5.52 21.03
CA PRO A 6 -1.22 6.62 21.78
C PRO A 6 -1.29 7.97 21.04
N VAL A 7 -1.60 7.95 19.74
CA VAL A 7 -1.94 9.11 18.91
C VAL A 7 -3.30 8.83 18.28
N PRO A 8 -4.30 9.72 18.38
CA PRO A 8 -5.61 9.47 17.78
C PRO A 8 -5.46 9.38 16.25
N ALA A 9 -5.98 8.29 15.67
CA ALA A 9 -6.29 8.26 14.25
C ALA A 9 -7.30 9.38 13.93
N THR A 10 -7.26 9.92 12.71
CA THR A 10 -8.32 10.82 12.23
C THR A 10 -9.64 10.06 12.16
N GLU A 11 -9.59 8.82 11.65
CA GLU A 11 -10.72 7.90 11.64
C GLU A 11 -10.24 6.46 11.85
N TYR A 12 -11.04 5.66 12.57
CA TYR A 12 -10.77 4.26 12.86
C TYR A 12 -12.03 3.42 12.63
N ASP A 13 -11.94 2.44 11.75
CA ASP A 13 -13.02 1.51 11.47
C ASP A 13 -12.96 0.30 12.40
N VAL A 14 -13.91 0.19 13.33
CA VAL A 14 -13.91 -0.86 14.36
C VAL A 14 -14.10 -2.25 13.76
N ASP A 15 -14.80 -2.37 12.64
CA ASP A 15 -15.13 -3.68 12.05
C ASP A 15 -13.95 -4.30 11.29
N THR A 16 -13.04 -3.47 10.77
CA THR A 16 -11.93 -3.90 9.92
C THR A 16 -10.55 -3.56 10.48
N ASP A 17 -10.51 -2.86 11.60
CA ASP A 17 -9.33 -2.24 12.21
C ASP A 17 -8.57 -1.31 11.26
N CYS A 18 -9.13 -0.95 10.09
CA CYS A 18 -8.52 0.01 9.17
C CYS A 18 -8.57 1.41 9.78
N TYR A 19 -7.61 2.25 9.44
CA TYR A 19 -7.54 3.58 10.02
C TYR A 19 -6.84 4.57 9.09
N SER A 20 -7.16 5.84 9.28
CA SER A 20 -6.52 6.95 8.60
C SER A 20 -6.01 7.98 9.60
N TRP A 21 -5.03 8.77 9.19
CA TRP A 21 -4.56 9.90 9.97
C TRP A 21 -4.05 11.01 9.07
N ASP A 22 -4.23 12.24 9.55
CA ASP A 22 -3.70 13.42 8.90
C ASP A 22 -2.35 13.80 9.52
N TRP A 23 -1.37 14.09 8.67
CA TRP A 23 -0.10 14.68 9.08
C TRP A 23 0.12 15.97 8.29
N GLY A 24 -0.30 17.09 8.89
CA GLY A 24 -0.29 18.37 8.19
C GLY A 24 -1.31 18.34 7.03
N GLY A 25 -0.85 18.62 5.81
CA GLY A 25 -1.70 18.58 4.60
C GLY A 25 -1.74 17.22 3.90
N LEU A 26 -1.22 16.16 4.51
CA LEU A 26 -1.16 14.81 3.94
C LEU A 26 -2.16 13.90 4.65
N HIS A 27 -2.96 13.18 3.87
CA HIS A 27 -3.85 12.13 4.37
C HIS A 27 -3.23 10.75 4.18
N LEU A 28 -3.17 9.95 5.23
CA LEU A 28 -2.54 8.62 5.23
C LEU A 28 -3.56 7.57 5.63
N VAL A 29 -3.59 6.44 4.91
CA VAL A 29 -4.60 5.40 5.09
C VAL A 29 -3.97 4.01 5.18
N GLN A 30 -4.30 3.25 6.24
CA GLN A 30 -3.90 1.85 6.41
C GLN A 30 -5.10 0.93 6.16
N THR A 31 -4.95 -0.02 5.22
CA THR A 31 -5.99 -0.97 4.79
C THR A 31 -5.63 -2.45 5.01
N HIS A 32 -4.57 -2.70 5.79
CA HIS A 32 -4.02 -4.01 6.16
C HIS A 32 -3.61 -4.86 4.96
N ARG A 33 -4.37 -5.92 4.60
CA ARG A 33 -4.03 -6.75 3.44
C ARG A 33 -4.27 -6.00 2.13
N PHE A 34 -5.48 -5.49 1.96
CA PHE A 34 -5.91 -4.56 0.92
C PHE A 34 -7.33 -4.09 1.24
N ALA A 35 -7.72 -2.93 0.71
CA ALA A 35 -9.09 -2.48 0.80
C ALA A 35 -10.01 -3.42 0.01
N GLY A 36 -10.95 -4.07 0.69
CA GLY A 36 -11.86 -5.02 0.04
C GLY A 36 -11.71 -6.47 0.50
N ASP A 37 -10.65 -6.78 1.26
CA ASP A 37 -10.37 -8.14 1.72
C ASP A 37 -11.52 -8.76 2.53
N THR A 38 -12.01 -9.90 2.05
CA THR A 38 -13.00 -10.74 2.74
C THR A 38 -12.44 -12.12 3.10
N GLY A 39 -11.14 -12.35 2.91
CA GLY A 39 -10.49 -13.62 3.17
C GLY A 39 -10.58 -13.98 4.65
N HIS A 40 -10.81 -15.25 4.95
CA HIS A 40 -10.95 -15.76 6.33
C HIS A 40 -12.06 -15.08 7.16
N GLY A 41 -13.10 -14.57 6.50
CA GLY A 41 -14.25 -13.94 7.17
C GLY A 41 -14.01 -12.49 7.59
N ALA A 42 -12.96 -11.84 7.07
CA ALA A 42 -12.76 -10.41 7.24
C ALA A 42 -13.93 -9.61 6.66
N VAL A 43 -14.24 -8.48 7.29
CA VAL A 43 -15.20 -7.51 6.76
C VAL A 43 -14.49 -6.63 5.74
N SER A 44 -15.15 -6.38 4.61
CA SER A 44 -14.59 -5.53 3.57
C SER A 44 -14.52 -4.07 4.04
N SER A 45 -13.31 -3.50 4.09
CA SER A 45 -13.09 -2.08 4.43
C SER A 45 -13.35 -1.12 3.26
N LEU A 46 -13.75 -1.63 2.09
CA LEU A 46 -13.95 -0.80 0.89
C LEU A 46 -15.05 0.27 1.05
N PRO A 47 -16.20 0.01 1.71
CA PRO A 47 -17.19 1.06 2.01
C PRO A 47 -16.62 2.13 2.93
N TRP A 48 -15.86 1.73 3.97
CA TRP A 48 -15.20 2.66 4.87
C TRP A 48 -14.19 3.53 4.13
N LEU A 49 -13.31 2.94 3.31
CA LEU A 49 -12.31 3.68 2.53
C LEU A 49 -12.96 4.76 1.65
N LYS A 50 -14.09 4.44 1.00
CA LYS A 50 -14.81 5.42 0.18
C LYS A 50 -15.32 6.59 1.01
N GLN A 51 -15.83 6.32 2.21
CA GLN A 51 -16.34 7.35 3.12
C GLN A 51 -15.20 8.20 3.70
N ASP A 52 -14.11 7.57 4.10
CA ASP A 52 -12.90 8.20 4.63
C ASP A 52 -12.33 9.19 3.61
N LEU A 53 -12.08 8.75 2.37
CA LEU A 53 -11.59 9.62 1.30
C LEU A 53 -12.56 10.77 0.97
N ALA A 54 -13.86 10.49 0.93
CA ALA A 54 -14.87 11.53 0.67
C ALA A 54 -14.92 12.58 1.79
N THR A 55 -14.63 12.19 3.03
CA THR A 55 -14.69 13.06 4.21
C THR A 55 -13.39 13.87 4.37
N TYR A 56 -12.25 13.22 4.18
CA TYR A 56 -10.95 13.77 4.56
C TYR A 56 -10.02 14.11 3.39
N ALA A 57 -10.33 13.67 2.17
CA ALA A 57 -9.48 13.90 0.99
C ALA A 57 -10.21 14.49 -0.23
N ALA A 58 -11.50 14.81 -0.12
CA ALA A 58 -12.27 15.41 -1.21
C ALA A 58 -11.82 16.84 -1.59
N ASP A 59 -10.99 17.47 -0.76
CA ASP A 59 -10.37 18.78 -1.02
C ASP A 59 -9.15 18.70 -1.96
N GLY A 60 -8.78 17.50 -2.42
CA GLY A 60 -7.67 17.29 -3.35
C GLY A 60 -6.30 17.16 -2.68
N ARG A 61 -6.24 17.14 -1.34
CA ARG A 61 -4.99 16.91 -0.62
C ARG A 61 -4.34 15.59 -1.04
N PRO A 62 -3.00 15.48 -0.99
CA PRO A 62 -2.32 14.23 -1.31
C PRO A 62 -2.71 13.11 -0.34
N VAL A 63 -2.87 11.90 -0.90
CA VAL A 63 -3.19 10.68 -0.17
C VAL A 63 -2.08 9.64 -0.35
N ILE A 64 -1.66 9.01 0.74
CA ILE A 64 -0.80 7.82 0.73
C ILE A 64 -1.56 6.63 1.33
N LEU A 65 -1.55 5.51 0.62
CA LEU A 65 -2.13 4.27 1.13
C LEU A 65 -1.06 3.25 1.51
N PHE A 66 -1.34 2.49 2.56
CA PHE A 66 -0.59 1.32 2.98
C PHE A 66 -1.49 0.10 2.86
N GLN A 67 -0.97 -0.95 2.23
CA GLN A 67 -1.58 -2.27 2.18
C GLN A 67 -0.51 -3.35 2.10
N HIS A 68 -0.87 -4.63 2.13
CA HIS A 68 0.09 -5.73 2.08
C HIS A 68 0.35 -6.18 0.65
N TYR A 69 -0.70 -6.44 -0.12
CA TYR A 69 -0.59 -6.95 -1.48
C TYR A 69 -0.33 -5.83 -2.48
N GLY A 70 0.52 -6.10 -3.47
CA GLY A 70 0.87 -5.16 -4.53
C GLY A 70 0.41 -5.60 -5.91
N TRP A 71 1.04 -4.99 -6.90
CA TRP A 71 0.89 -5.27 -8.32
C TRP A 71 2.10 -6.01 -8.90
N ASP A 72 3.06 -6.40 -8.07
CA ASP A 72 4.19 -7.21 -8.49
C ASP A 72 3.72 -8.64 -8.82
N THR A 73 4.46 -9.32 -9.71
CA THR A 73 4.24 -10.71 -10.13
C THR A 73 3.82 -11.61 -8.96
N PHE A 74 4.54 -11.55 -7.84
CA PHE A 74 4.21 -12.36 -6.66
C PHE A 74 2.81 -12.10 -6.12
N SER A 75 2.37 -10.84 -6.07
CA SER A 75 1.05 -10.47 -5.56
C SER A 75 -0.09 -10.78 -6.52
N VAL A 76 0.17 -10.88 -7.83
CA VAL A 76 -0.86 -11.07 -8.87
C VAL A 76 -0.87 -12.45 -9.51
N GLU A 77 0.07 -13.32 -9.11
CA GLU A 77 0.21 -14.68 -9.64
C GLU A 77 -1.07 -15.52 -9.50
N ARG A 78 -1.23 -16.44 -10.45
CA ARG A 78 -2.43 -17.26 -10.58
C ARG A 78 -2.03 -18.71 -10.73
N TRP A 79 -2.92 -19.61 -10.30
CA TRP A 79 -2.68 -21.04 -10.42
C TRP A 79 -2.59 -21.46 -11.89
N ASP A 80 -1.45 -21.99 -12.32
CA ASP A 80 -1.27 -22.70 -13.59
C ASP A 80 -1.54 -24.20 -13.36
N PRO A 81 -2.68 -24.74 -13.82
CA PRO A 81 -2.99 -26.16 -13.64
C PRO A 81 -2.09 -27.09 -14.46
N ALA A 82 -1.51 -26.62 -15.57
CA ALA A 82 -0.62 -27.42 -16.41
C ALA A 82 0.76 -27.58 -15.76
N LYS A 83 1.30 -26.48 -15.22
CA LYS A 83 2.59 -26.49 -14.51
C LYS A 83 2.49 -26.86 -13.03
N ARG A 84 1.26 -26.86 -12.46
CA ARG A 84 0.97 -27.10 -11.04
C ARG A 84 1.74 -26.16 -10.12
N THR A 85 1.83 -24.89 -10.52
CA THR A 85 2.51 -23.82 -9.78
C THR A 85 1.69 -22.54 -9.89
N TYR A 86 2.01 -21.55 -9.06
CA TYR A 86 1.59 -20.18 -9.33
C TYR A 86 2.62 -19.50 -10.23
N ASP A 87 2.14 -18.79 -11.24
CA ASP A 87 2.94 -17.93 -12.11
C ASP A 87 2.07 -16.85 -12.78
N ASP A 88 2.71 -16.00 -13.59
CA ASP A 88 2.06 -14.90 -14.32
C ASP A 88 1.12 -15.38 -15.45
N ASP A 89 1.30 -16.61 -15.94
CA ASP A 89 0.55 -17.19 -17.06
C ASP A 89 -0.66 -18.03 -16.59
N GLY A 90 -0.81 -18.23 -15.28
CA GLY A 90 -1.84 -19.07 -14.69
C GLY A 90 -3.26 -18.62 -15.05
N ALA A 91 -4.07 -19.55 -15.55
CA ALA A 91 -5.49 -19.28 -15.85
C ALA A 91 -6.43 -19.55 -14.65
N GLY A 92 -5.91 -20.11 -13.56
CA GLY A 92 -6.67 -20.54 -12.39
C GLY A 92 -6.98 -19.41 -11.41
N ALA A 93 -7.27 -19.78 -10.16
CA ALA A 93 -7.56 -18.83 -9.10
C ALA A 93 -6.34 -17.95 -8.77
N PRO A 94 -6.55 -16.67 -8.40
CA PRO A 94 -5.48 -15.82 -7.89
C PRO A 94 -4.97 -16.37 -6.55
N HIS A 95 -3.69 -16.21 -6.28
CA HIS A 95 -3.11 -16.65 -5.01
C HIS A 95 -3.47 -15.70 -3.84
N TRP A 96 -3.43 -14.38 -4.09
CA TRP A 96 -3.50 -13.38 -3.02
C TRP A 96 -4.73 -12.47 -3.12
N TRP A 97 -4.88 -11.78 -4.25
CA TRP A 97 -6.05 -10.96 -4.53
C TRP A 97 -6.37 -10.96 -6.02
N SER A 98 -7.66 -10.83 -6.33
CA SER A 98 -8.16 -10.95 -7.68
C SER A 98 -8.04 -9.63 -8.46
N GLU A 99 -8.15 -9.73 -9.78
CA GLU A 99 -8.33 -8.54 -10.63
C GLU A 99 -9.59 -7.75 -10.25
N ALA A 100 -10.67 -8.42 -9.86
CA ALA A 100 -11.90 -7.75 -9.44
C ALA A 100 -11.68 -6.93 -8.15
N ASP A 101 -10.90 -7.46 -7.20
CA ASP A 101 -10.52 -6.74 -5.97
C ASP A 101 -9.69 -5.50 -6.31
N ARG A 102 -8.69 -5.65 -7.19
CA ARG A 102 -7.89 -4.51 -7.69
C ARG A 102 -8.74 -3.44 -8.34
N GLN A 103 -9.63 -3.82 -9.25
CA GLN A 103 -10.51 -2.87 -9.94
C GLN A 103 -11.49 -2.19 -8.98
N ALA A 104 -12.00 -2.90 -7.98
CA ALA A 104 -12.86 -2.31 -6.95
C ALA A 104 -12.12 -1.27 -6.10
N MET A 105 -10.85 -1.55 -5.77
CA MET A 105 -9.96 -0.63 -5.06
C MET A 105 -9.64 0.60 -5.92
N LEU A 106 -9.22 0.40 -7.18
CA LEU A 106 -8.97 1.49 -8.14
C LEU A 106 -10.21 2.39 -8.33
N ALA A 107 -11.40 1.78 -8.38
CA ALA A 107 -12.65 2.53 -8.47
C ALA A 107 -12.94 3.38 -7.23
N ALA A 108 -12.55 2.93 -6.03
CA ALA A 108 -12.66 3.72 -4.80
C ALA A 108 -11.67 4.89 -4.75
N LEU A 109 -10.48 4.73 -5.34
CA LEU A 109 -9.46 5.77 -5.41
C LEU A 109 -9.69 6.81 -6.51
N LYS A 110 -10.55 6.50 -7.49
CA LYS A 110 -10.78 7.35 -8.65
C LYS A 110 -11.25 8.75 -8.23
N GLY A 111 -10.50 9.77 -8.67
CA GLY A 111 -10.82 11.18 -8.40
C GLY A 111 -10.09 11.77 -7.20
N TYR A 112 -9.39 10.96 -6.40
CA TYR A 112 -8.55 11.44 -5.30
C TYR A 112 -7.08 11.56 -5.73
N ASN A 113 -6.35 12.46 -5.09
CA ASN A 113 -4.93 12.70 -5.35
C ASN A 113 -4.04 11.66 -4.65
N VAL A 114 -4.12 10.40 -5.08
CA VAL A 114 -3.30 9.32 -4.53
C VAL A 114 -1.88 9.43 -5.08
N ILE A 115 -0.94 9.85 -4.23
CA ILE A 115 0.44 10.14 -4.64
C ILE A 115 1.39 8.95 -4.49
N ALA A 116 1.04 7.97 -3.64
CA ALA A 116 1.81 6.74 -3.44
C ALA A 116 0.97 5.62 -2.81
N ILE A 117 1.31 4.37 -3.14
CA ILE A 117 0.92 3.18 -2.38
C ILE A 117 2.17 2.44 -1.93
N PHE A 118 2.26 2.20 -0.62
CA PHE A 118 3.28 1.35 -0.03
C PHE A 118 2.71 -0.03 0.22
N HIS A 119 3.43 -1.06 -0.24
CA HIS A 119 3.04 -2.44 -0.01
C HIS A 119 4.22 -3.34 0.38
N GLY A 120 3.92 -4.60 0.70
CA GLY A 120 4.90 -5.59 1.11
C GLY A 120 4.64 -6.93 0.46
N HIS A 121 4.44 -7.95 1.31
CA HIS A 121 4.12 -9.32 0.97
C HIS A 121 5.29 -10.16 0.45
N GLN A 122 5.92 -9.80 -0.67
CA GLN A 122 7.18 -10.42 -1.05
C GLN A 122 8.33 -9.82 -0.24
N HIS A 123 9.11 -10.65 0.45
CA HIS A 123 10.02 -10.15 1.48
C HIS A 123 11.37 -9.67 0.94
N GLU A 124 11.89 -10.33 -0.10
CA GLU A 124 13.29 -10.21 -0.50
C GLU A 124 13.56 -9.07 -1.48
N VAL A 125 12.60 -8.80 -2.38
CA VAL A 125 12.79 -7.96 -3.56
C VAL A 125 12.19 -6.57 -3.32
N PRO A 126 13.01 -5.52 -3.14
CA PRO A 126 12.51 -4.15 -3.13
C PRO A 126 12.12 -3.70 -4.55
N LEU A 127 11.04 -2.95 -4.68
CA LEU A 127 10.57 -2.43 -5.98
C LEU A 127 10.06 -0.99 -5.87
N ILE A 128 10.40 -0.18 -6.87
CA ILE A 128 9.71 1.08 -7.19
C ILE A 128 9.18 0.93 -8.62
N TYR A 129 7.87 1.06 -8.80
CA TYR A 129 7.25 0.80 -10.09
C TYR A 129 5.92 1.54 -10.23
N LYS A 130 5.37 1.54 -11.45
CA LYS A 130 4.06 2.12 -11.76
C LYS A 130 3.14 1.04 -12.33
N SER A 131 1.90 1.02 -11.88
CA SER A 131 0.80 0.23 -12.46
C SER A 131 -0.50 0.98 -12.27
N ASP A 132 -1.42 0.88 -13.23
CA ASP A 132 -2.76 1.48 -13.16
C ASP A 132 -2.78 2.97 -12.78
N GLY A 133 -1.75 3.71 -13.20
CA GLY A 133 -1.59 5.13 -12.93
C GLY A 133 -1.09 5.47 -11.52
N LEU A 134 -0.75 4.47 -10.70
CA LEU A 134 -0.28 4.64 -9.33
C LEU A 134 1.24 4.49 -9.24
N ASP A 135 1.85 5.24 -8.31
CA ASP A 135 3.23 5.06 -7.89
C ASP A 135 3.29 4.06 -6.73
N LEU A 136 3.98 2.94 -6.92
CA LEU A 136 4.01 1.81 -5.98
C LEU A 136 5.43 1.60 -5.43
N PHE A 137 5.49 1.36 -4.12
CA PHE A 137 6.75 1.22 -3.39
C PHE A 137 6.70 0.00 -2.48
N LYS A 138 7.61 -0.94 -2.71
CA LYS A 138 7.81 -2.14 -1.89
C LYS A 138 9.22 -2.12 -1.30
N PRO A 139 9.41 -1.78 -0.02
CA PRO A 139 10.68 -2.03 0.65
C PRO A 139 10.89 -3.54 0.85
N LYS A 140 12.15 -3.94 1.01
CA LYS A 140 12.48 -5.26 1.56
C LYS A 140 11.86 -5.38 2.96
N ALA A 141 11.49 -6.60 3.38
CA ALA A 141 10.89 -6.82 4.68
C ALA A 141 11.81 -6.36 5.83
N ALA A 142 11.19 -5.75 6.86
CA ALA A 142 11.93 -5.16 7.99
C ALA A 142 12.76 -6.17 8.77
N TYR A 143 12.30 -7.43 8.91
CA TYR A 143 13.08 -8.48 9.59
C TYR A 143 14.34 -8.89 8.81
N MET A 144 14.41 -8.56 7.51
CA MET A 144 15.60 -8.69 6.67
C MET A 144 16.42 -7.38 6.62
N GLY A 145 16.07 -6.39 7.44
CA GLY A 145 16.72 -5.09 7.53
C GLY A 145 16.18 -4.03 6.55
N GLY A 146 15.16 -4.32 5.76
CA GLY A 146 14.65 -3.39 4.76
C GLY A 146 13.73 -2.29 5.31
N PHE A 147 13.71 -1.13 4.66
CA PHE A 147 12.84 -0.01 4.99
C PHE A 147 12.64 0.94 3.81
N ALA A 148 11.66 1.84 3.92
CA ALA A 148 11.48 2.98 3.04
C ALA A 148 11.58 4.28 3.87
N LEU A 149 12.20 5.31 3.31
CA LEU A 149 12.15 6.67 3.84
C LEU A 149 11.42 7.54 2.81
N VAL A 150 10.43 8.28 3.30
CA VAL A 150 9.53 9.10 2.49
C VAL A 150 9.57 10.52 3.00
N ARG A 151 9.75 11.47 2.08
CA ARG A 151 9.65 12.90 2.37
C ARG A 151 8.59 13.48 1.45
N VAL A 152 7.58 14.12 2.04
CA VAL A 152 6.55 14.86 1.31
C VAL A 152 6.66 16.33 1.69
N THR A 153 6.70 17.20 0.67
CA THR A 153 6.66 18.66 0.80
C THR A 153 5.41 19.18 0.08
N GLY A 154 5.20 20.51 0.12
CA GLY A 154 4.08 21.12 -0.61
C GLY A 154 4.18 21.00 -2.13
N ASP A 155 5.37 20.71 -2.67
CA ASP A 155 5.66 20.73 -4.10
C ASP A 155 6.30 19.43 -4.61
N GLY A 156 6.51 18.44 -3.75
CA GLY A 156 7.25 17.24 -4.12
C GLY A 156 7.12 16.06 -3.16
N MET A 157 7.49 14.89 -3.68
CA MET A 157 7.65 13.67 -2.91
C MET A 157 8.95 12.98 -3.31
N ASP A 158 9.75 12.63 -2.32
CA ASP A 158 10.94 11.79 -2.46
C ASP A 158 10.73 10.47 -1.70
N VAL A 159 11.12 9.36 -2.32
CA VAL A 159 11.12 8.03 -1.70
C VAL A 159 12.48 7.38 -1.93
N VAL A 160 13.08 6.84 -0.87
CA VAL A 160 14.23 5.95 -0.98
C VAL A 160 13.93 4.62 -0.31
N LEU A 161 14.32 3.54 -0.97
CA LEU A 161 14.35 2.20 -0.38
C LEU A 161 15.75 1.95 0.16
N GLY A 162 15.85 1.33 1.32
CA GLY A 162 17.12 1.02 1.94
C GLY A 162 17.07 -0.27 2.75
N GLU A 163 18.25 -0.71 3.14
CA GLU A 163 18.45 -1.87 4.01
C GLU A 163 19.58 -1.60 5.02
N ALA A 164 19.47 -2.22 6.19
CA ALA A 164 20.57 -2.30 7.15
C ALA A 164 21.78 -3.00 6.51
N ALA A 165 22.97 -2.46 6.74
CA ALA A 165 24.22 -2.94 6.16
C ALA A 165 25.31 -3.09 7.23
N GLY A 166 25.99 -4.24 7.20
CA GLY A 166 27.05 -4.60 8.14
C GLY A 166 26.58 -4.75 9.59
N ASP A 167 27.53 -5.00 10.49
CA ASP A 167 27.23 -5.40 11.88
C ASP A 167 27.12 -4.23 12.87
N ARG A 168 27.25 -2.98 12.38
CA ARG A 168 27.32 -1.77 13.21
C ARG A 168 26.26 -0.73 12.88
N GLY A 169 25.10 -1.18 12.37
CA GLY A 169 23.97 -0.30 12.06
C GLY A 169 24.19 0.61 10.85
N GLY A 170 24.99 0.17 9.88
CA GLY A 170 25.13 0.88 8.62
C GLY A 170 23.82 0.86 7.83
N VAL A 171 23.68 1.79 6.90
CA VAL A 171 22.52 1.92 6.02
C VAL A 171 23.00 1.94 4.58
N LYS A 172 22.34 1.14 3.73
CA LYS A 172 22.53 1.16 2.28
C LYS A 172 21.22 1.49 1.59
N PHE A 173 21.18 2.60 0.86
CA PHE A 173 20.07 2.91 -0.03
C PHE A 173 20.23 2.16 -1.35
N THR A 174 19.14 1.56 -1.84
CA THR A 174 19.14 0.67 -3.01
C THR A 174 18.35 1.22 -4.19
N SER A 175 17.39 2.11 -3.93
CA SER A 175 16.55 2.72 -4.96
C SER A 175 16.07 4.08 -4.49
N ALA A 176 15.84 4.99 -5.44
CA ALA A 176 15.35 6.33 -5.17
C ALA A 176 14.30 6.73 -6.22
N PHE A 177 13.36 7.57 -5.81
CA PHE A 177 12.31 8.13 -6.64
C PHE A 177 12.00 9.54 -6.17
N SER A 178 11.76 10.44 -7.12
CA SER A 178 11.31 11.80 -6.85
C SER A 178 10.25 12.19 -7.87
N LYS A 179 9.22 12.91 -7.42
CA LYS A 179 8.23 13.56 -8.29
C LYS A 179 7.87 14.93 -7.75
N SER A 180 7.55 15.85 -8.66
CA SER A 180 6.85 17.08 -8.28
C SER A 180 5.37 16.80 -8.04
N LEU A 181 4.79 17.50 -7.07
CA LEU A 181 3.36 17.48 -6.81
C LEU A 181 2.76 18.79 -7.32
N SER A 182 1.75 18.68 -8.17
CA SER A 182 0.85 19.80 -8.46
C SER A 182 -0.28 19.75 -7.44
N LEU A 183 -0.29 20.70 -6.51
CA LEU A 183 -1.43 20.95 -5.62
C LEU A 183 -2.55 21.66 -6.39
#